data_AF-A0A5C3KKJ2-F1
#
_entry.id   AF-A0A5C3KKJ2-F1
#
_cell.length_a   1.000
_cell.length_b   1.000
_cell.length_c   1.000
_cell.angle_alpha   90.00
_cell.angle_beta   90.00
_cell.angle_gamma   90.00
#
_symmetry.space_group_name_H-M   'P 1'
#
loop_
_entity.id
_entity.type
_entity.pdbx_description
1 polymer ?
#
loop_
_entity_poly.entity_id
_entity_poly.type
_entity_poly.pdbx_seq_one_letter_code
_entity_poly.pdbx_strand_id
1 'polypeptide(L)' 'FIPSHSQYNTHYIHYNPEKFKFRVPNFIGGLLPRVDQGNRGLYCMAMLTIFKPWRQVGDLINVQQNWESSFNQYSF' A
#
# COMPACT_ATOMS: atom_id res chain seq x y z
N PHE A 1 -22.96 -6.15 -5.53
CA PHE A 1 -23.69 -4.97 -6.09
C PHE A 1 -25.12 -4.96 -5.56
N ILE A 2 -25.97 -3.99 -5.92
CA ILE A 2 -27.42 -4.03 -5.60
C ILE A 2 -28.17 -5.01 -6.52
N PRO A 3 -29.32 -5.58 -6.12
CA PRO A 3 -30.02 -6.61 -6.89
C PRO A 3 -30.36 -6.25 -8.34
N SER A 4 -30.57 -4.96 -8.64
CA SER A 4 -30.86 -4.46 -9.99
C SER A 4 -29.63 -4.34 -10.90
N HIS A 5 -28.42 -4.51 -10.37
CA HIS A 5 -27.19 -4.33 -11.13
C HIS A 5 -26.84 -5.60 -11.91
N SER A 6 -26.47 -5.49 -13.18
CA SER A 6 -26.15 -6.63 -14.06
C SER A 6 -25.06 -7.55 -13.50
N GLN A 7 -24.15 -7.01 -12.70
CA GLN A 7 -23.06 -7.74 -12.05
C GLN A 7 -23.43 -8.30 -10.66
N TYR A 8 -24.69 -8.18 -10.21
CA TYR A 8 -25.14 -8.63 -8.89
C TYR A 8 -24.77 -10.08 -8.59
N ASN A 9 -25.02 -10.98 -9.53
CA ASN A 9 -24.79 -12.42 -9.37
C ASN A 9 -23.35 -12.85 -9.69
N THR A 10 -22.56 -12.01 -10.35
CA THR A 10 -21.23 -12.39 -10.86
C THR A 10 -20.09 -11.73 -10.09
N HIS A 11 -20.32 -10.59 -9.43
CA HIS A 11 -19.27 -9.84 -8.75
C HIS A 11 -19.61 -9.66 -7.27
N TYR A 12 -19.00 -10.51 -6.45
CA TYR A 12 -18.95 -10.41 -5.00
C TYR A 12 -17.48 -10.33 -4.55
N ILE A 13 -17.24 -9.70 -3.40
CA ILE A 13 -15.92 -9.64 -2.81
C ILE A 13 -15.57 -11.05 -2.32
N HIS A 14 -14.55 -11.66 -2.92
CA HIS A 14 -14.05 -12.96 -2.49
C HIS A 14 -12.75 -12.76 -1.69
N TYR A 15 -12.81 -13.03 -0.39
CA TYR A 15 -11.64 -13.02 0.48
C TYR A 15 -10.91 -14.36 0.35
N ASN A 16 -9.67 -14.33 -0.14
CA ASN A 16 -8.82 -15.51 -0.24
C ASN A 16 -7.59 -15.32 0.68
N PRO A 17 -7.59 -15.90 1.90
CA PRO A 17 -6.56 -15.65 2.89
C PRO A 17 -5.15 -16.01 2.40
N GLU A 18 -5.00 -17.11 1.65
CA GLU A 18 -3.72 -17.53 1.08
C GLU A 18 -3.16 -16.53 0.07
N LYS A 19 -4.04 -15.93 -0.76
CA LYS A 19 -3.63 -14.89 -1.72
C LYS A 19 -3.33 -13.55 -1.05
N PHE A 20 -3.96 -13.24 0.08
CA PHE A 20 -3.79 -11.97 0.79
C PHE A 20 -2.55 -11.96 1.70
N LYS A 21 -2.07 -13.13 2.13
CA LYS A 21 -0.88 -13.26 3.00
C LYS A 21 0.39 -12.61 2.42
N PHE A 22 0.48 -12.46 1.10
CA PHE A 22 1.64 -11.93 0.39
C PHE A 22 1.33 -10.71 -0.48
N ARG A 23 0.21 -10.04 -0.23
CA ARG A 23 -0.22 -8.90 -1.05
C ARG A 23 -0.47 -7.69 -0.18
N VAL A 24 0.35 -6.65 -0.39
CA VAL A 24 0.11 -5.33 0.20
C VAL A 24 -0.76 -4.50 -0.74
N PRO A 25 -1.91 -3.97 -0.28
CA PRO A 25 -2.73 -3.09 -1.08
C PRO A 25 -1.98 -1.84 -1.51
N ASN A 26 -2.19 -1.42 -2.76
CA ASN A 26 -1.68 -0.16 -3.28
C ASN A 26 -2.81 0.87 -3.34
N PHE A 27 -2.50 2.13 -3.08
CA PHE A 27 -3.47 3.22 -3.02
C PHE A 27 -3.61 3.91 -4.39
N ILE A 28 -4.85 4.01 -4.88
CA ILE A 28 -5.16 4.50 -6.23
C ILE A 28 -6.10 5.73 -6.23
N GLY A 29 -6.38 6.34 -5.07
CA GLY A 29 -7.23 7.54 -5.00
C GLY A 29 -7.27 8.24 -3.63
N GLY A 30 -7.81 9.46 -3.60
CA GLY A 30 -8.12 10.22 -2.38
C GLY A 30 -6.95 11.01 -1.79
N LEU A 31 -6.85 10.99 -0.46
CA LEU A 31 -5.86 11.72 0.36
C LEU A 31 -4.48 11.07 0.41
N LEU A 32 -4.38 9.79 0.05
CA LEU A 32 -3.13 9.04 0.13
C LEU A 32 -2.29 9.20 -1.14
N PRO A 33 -0.95 9.27 -1.02
CA PRO A 33 -0.07 9.42 -2.17
C PRO A 33 -0.21 8.20 -3.08
N ARG A 34 -0.15 8.42 -4.40
CA ARG A 34 -0.28 7.37 -5.40
C ARG A 34 1.07 6.98 -5.97
N VAL A 35 1.19 5.72 -6.39
CA VAL A 35 2.43 5.21 -7.00
C VAL A 35 2.69 5.84 -8.37
N ASP A 36 1.63 6.13 -9.10
CA ASP A 36 1.63 6.57 -10.50
C ASP A 36 1.51 8.09 -10.66
N GLN A 37 1.24 8.83 -9.58
CA GLN A 37 1.02 10.27 -9.60
C GLN A 37 1.57 10.96 -8.34
N GLY A 38 2.12 12.16 -8.53
CA GLY A 38 2.60 13.02 -7.45
C GLY A 38 4.04 12.73 -7.03
N ASN A 39 4.34 12.93 -5.74
CA ASN A 39 5.70 12.78 -5.20
C ASN A 39 5.98 11.33 -4.79
N ARG A 40 6.92 10.70 -5.49
CA ARG A 40 7.34 9.31 -5.25
C ARG A 40 7.88 9.08 -3.84
N GLY A 41 8.69 10.00 -3.31
CA GLY A 41 9.22 9.94 -1.95
C GLY A 41 8.12 9.96 -0.88
N LEU A 42 7.09 10.79 -1.07
CA LEU A 42 5.92 10.85 -0.18
C LEU A 42 5.12 9.53 -0.20
N TYR A 43 4.95 8.92 -1.38
CA TYR A 43 4.39 7.57 -1.49
C TYR A 43 5.22 6.54 -0.73
N CYS A 44 6.54 6.54 -0.92
CA CYS A 44 7.43 5.60 -0.26
C CYS A 44 7.35 5.73 1.26
N MET A 45 7.37 6.97 1.77
CA MET A 45 7.20 7.27 3.19
C MET A 45 5.87 6.75 3.71
N ALA A 46 4.76 7.01 3.00
CA ALA A 46 3.42 6.56 3.41
C ALA A 46 3.34 5.02 3.48
N MET A 47 3.82 4.32 2.46
CA MET A 47 3.79 2.85 2.43
C MET A 47 4.62 2.24 3.56
N LEU A 48 5.82 2.77 3.83
CA LEU A 48 6.65 2.32 4.94
C LEU A 48 5.96 2.58 6.28
N THR A 49 5.40 3.77 6.48
CA THR A 49 4.71 4.15 7.73
C THR A 49 3.53 3.23 8.05
N ILE A 50 2.81 2.76 7.02
CA ILE A 50 1.61 1.94 7.19
C ILE A 50 1.95 0.45 7.34
N PHE A 51 2.90 -0.07 6.56
CA PHE A 51 3.10 -1.51 6.41
C PHE A 51 4.41 -2.06 6.99
N LYS A 52 5.40 -1.21 7.29
CA LYS A 52 6.62 -1.64 7.99
C LYS A 52 6.41 -1.47 9.48
N PRO A 53 6.60 -2.47 10.34
CA PRO A 53 6.55 -2.28 11.79
C PRO A 53 7.63 -1.28 12.26
N TRP A 54 7.24 -0.30 13.07
CA TRP A 54 8.15 0.72 13.58
C TRP A 54 7.68 1.27 14.93
N ARG A 55 8.63 1.81 15.70
CA ARG A 55 8.38 2.57 16.94
C ARG A 55 8.96 3.97 16.88
N GLN A 56 9.99 4.17 16.06
CA GLN A 56 10.66 5.44 15.84
C GLN A 56 10.98 5.63 14.36
N VAL A 57 11.20 6.88 13.94
CA VAL A 57 11.47 7.20 12.53
C VAL A 57 12.71 6.46 11.98
N GLY A 58 13.70 6.21 12.84
CA GLY A 58 14.90 5.45 12.50
C GLY A 58 14.63 4.00 12.04
N ASP A 59 13.50 3.41 12.46
CA ASP A 59 13.11 2.08 12.01
C ASP A 59 12.57 2.14 10.56
N LEU A 60 12.04 3.28 10.14
CA LEU A 60 11.54 3.50 8.78
C LEU A 60 12.66 3.90 7.82
N ILE A 61 13.58 4.76 8.25
CA ILE A 61 14.63 5.35 7.39
C ILE A 61 15.90 5.67 8.21
N ASN A 62 17.08 5.40 7.63
CA ASN A 62 18.39 5.82 8.18
C ASN A 62 18.76 7.21 7.61
N VAL A 63 19.54 7.98 8.38
CA VAL A 63 20.00 9.35 8.08
C VAL A 63 20.67 9.48 6.71
N GLN A 64 21.30 8.41 6.21
CA GLN A 64 22.05 8.39 4.95
C GLN A 64 21.21 7.96 3.73
N GLN A 65 19.98 7.49 3.93
CA GLN A 65 19.11 6.99 2.86
C GLN A 65 17.94 7.93 2.62
N ASN A 66 17.43 7.94 1.38
CA ASN A 66 16.15 8.58 1.07
C ASN A 66 15.00 7.57 1.16
N TRP A 67 13.76 8.07 1.14
CA TRP A 67 12.55 7.26 1.28
C TRP A 67 12.41 6.19 0.20
N GLU A 68 12.84 6.46 -1.02
CA GLU A 68 12.74 5.50 -2.13
C GLU A 68 13.72 4.34 -1.95
N SER A 69 14.96 4.64 -1.55
CA SER A 69 15.96 3.61 -1.23
C SER A 69 15.49 2.71 -0.09
N SER A 70 14.91 3.29 0.96
CA SER A 70 14.41 2.51 2.09
C SER A 70 13.21 1.63 1.72
N PHE A 71 12.30 2.17 0.91
CA PHE A 71 11.15 1.44 0.38
C PHE A 71 11.58 0.23 -0.45
N ASN A 72 12.58 0.40 -1.33
CA ASN A 72 13.07 -0.68 -2.20
C ASN A 72 13.82 -1.79 -1.42
N GLN A 73 14.34 -1.49 -0.23
CA GLN A 73 15.00 -2.47 0.64
C GLN A 73 14.02 -3.25 1.53
N TYR A 74 12.81 -2.73 1.74
CA TYR A 74 11.83 -3.39 2.59
C TYR A 74 11.03 -4.42 1.79
N SER A 75 10.97 -5.66 2.30
CA SER A 75 10.05 -6.67 1.78
C SER A 75 8.72 -6.55 2.49
N PHE A 76 7.71 -6.14 1.73
CA PHE A 76 6.31 -6.03 2.14
C PHE A 76 5.65 -7.39 2.35
#